data_AF-A0A0D8Y9P7-F1
#
_entry.id   AF-A0A0D8Y9P7-F1
#
_cell.length_a   1.000
_cell.length_b   1.000
_cell.length_c   1.000
_cell.angle_alpha   90.00
_cell.angle_beta   90.00
_cell.angle_gamma   90.00
#
_symmetry.space_group_name_H-M   'P 1'
#
loop_
_entity.id
_entity.type
_entity.pdbx_description
1 polymer ?
#
loop_
_entity_poly.entity_id
_entity_poly.type
_entity_poly.pdbx_seq_one_letter_code
_entity_poly.pdbx_strand_id
1 'polypeptide(L)'
;MPVKVCLDDTEFQAALGEAGVKPIVADFYAEWCGPCKVVAPIFEELSNKYLSMVFIKVDVEKCEESAAQSGVSAMPTFVIFVNGLSTYREKVDSFRGANPNALETMIQKWAGLQSTDVPGQSDITCLIDKKQMECLNGDDSTPLEGFLEGENVLRSDCDEQLIISLPFTQPVKVHSIMLKGINGKTPKSVRIFSNLPKTLDFDGASSVEALQVLEFTEKAQSELELQQLKYVKFQNVNNLQLFIENNHDGGDVTEIEKLKIFGTPLSGMNMNEFRRVAGKKGEVGH
;
A
#
# COMPACT_ATOMS: atom_id res chain seq x y z
N MET A 1 1.42 13.27 -14.41
CA MET A 1 0.67 12.41 -15.37
C MET A 1 -0.57 13.19 -15.78
N PRO A 2 -1.07 13.08 -17.02
CA PRO A 2 -2.26 13.85 -17.38
C PRO A 2 -3.45 13.38 -16.53
N VAL A 3 -4.21 14.34 -15.99
CA VAL A 3 -5.47 14.08 -15.30
C VAL A 3 -6.43 13.42 -16.30
N LYS A 4 -6.92 12.21 -16.00
CA LYS A 4 -7.89 11.52 -16.86
C LYS A 4 -9.25 12.17 -16.68
N VAL A 5 -9.88 12.60 -17.77
CA VAL A 5 -11.25 13.11 -17.74
C VAL A 5 -12.18 11.95 -18.10
N CYS A 6 -13.16 11.68 -17.23
CA CYS A 6 -14.21 10.68 -17.45
C CYS A 6 -15.44 11.41 -17.98
N LEU A 7 -15.90 10.99 -19.17
CA LEU A 7 -17.01 11.59 -19.91
C LEU A 7 -18.22 10.65 -20.00
N ASP A 8 -18.18 9.51 -19.34
CA ASP A 8 -19.32 8.64 -19.07
C ASP A 8 -19.03 7.73 -17.86
N ASP A 9 -20.06 7.04 -17.36
CA ASP A 9 -19.95 6.12 -16.23
C ASP A 9 -18.99 4.95 -16.49
N THR A 10 -18.86 4.48 -17.73
CA THR A 10 -17.98 3.36 -18.07
C THR A 10 -16.51 3.77 -17.94
N GLU A 11 -16.15 4.97 -18.40
CA GLU A 11 -14.81 5.54 -18.25
C GLU A 11 -14.43 5.75 -16.79
N PHE A 12 -15.40 6.18 -15.96
CA PHE A 12 -15.20 6.29 -14.51
C PHE A 12 -14.91 4.92 -13.89
N GLN A 13 -15.74 3.91 -14.15
CA GLN A 13 -15.53 2.56 -13.63
C GLN A 13 -14.21 1.95 -14.13
N ALA A 14 -13.86 2.18 -15.40
CA ALA A 14 -12.57 1.75 -15.95
C ALA A 14 -11.39 2.45 -15.25
N ALA A 15 -11.50 3.76 -14.98
CA ALA A 15 -10.46 4.48 -14.25
C ALA A 15 -10.29 3.96 -12.81
N LEU A 16 -11.38 3.55 -12.15
CA LEU A 16 -11.31 2.88 -10.85
C LEU A 16 -10.56 1.54 -10.94
N GLY A 17 -10.81 0.74 -11.98
CA GLY A 17 -10.15 -0.56 -12.18
C GLY A 17 -8.67 -0.46 -12.61
N GLU A 18 -8.33 0.50 -13.49
CA GLU A 18 -6.99 0.66 -14.07
C GLU A 18 -5.95 1.21 -13.10
N ALA A 19 -6.38 1.91 -12.04
CA ALA A 19 -5.48 2.55 -11.09
C ALA A 19 -4.68 1.57 -10.21
N GLY A 20 -4.94 0.25 -10.32
CA GLY A 20 -4.23 -0.79 -9.59
C GLY A 20 -4.34 -0.58 -8.08
N VAL A 21 -3.20 -0.49 -7.39
CA VAL A 21 -3.16 -0.25 -5.94
C VAL A 21 -3.16 1.24 -5.56
N LYS A 22 -2.92 2.16 -6.50
CA LYS A 22 -2.76 3.60 -6.19
C LYS A 22 -4.09 4.19 -5.74
N PRO A 23 -4.14 5.08 -4.73
CA PRO A 23 -5.35 5.84 -4.41
C PRO A 23 -5.76 6.71 -5.61
N ILE A 24 -7.07 6.89 -5.79
CA ILE A 24 -7.61 7.80 -6.79
C ILE A 24 -8.16 9.03 -6.08
N VAL A 25 -7.84 10.20 -6.61
CA VAL A 25 -8.48 11.47 -6.27
C VAL A 25 -9.39 11.84 -7.43
N ALA A 26 -10.70 11.90 -7.17
CA ALA A 26 -11.69 12.31 -8.15
C ALA A 26 -12.19 13.73 -7.87
N ASP A 27 -12.13 14.60 -8.88
CA ASP A 27 -12.77 15.91 -8.91
C ASP A 27 -14.09 15.83 -9.69
N PHE A 28 -15.21 15.81 -8.98
CA PHE A 28 -16.54 15.87 -9.56
C PHE A 28 -16.90 17.32 -9.87
N TYR A 29 -17.00 17.65 -11.16
CA TYR A 29 -17.13 19.01 -11.67
C TYR A 29 -18.27 19.14 -12.69
N ALA A 30 -18.58 20.39 -13.05
CA ALA A 30 -19.45 20.73 -14.18
C ALA A 30 -18.85 21.91 -14.97
N GLU A 31 -19.09 21.98 -16.27
CA GLU A 31 -18.51 23.01 -17.15
C GLU A 31 -19.00 24.44 -16.83
N TRP A 32 -20.22 24.56 -16.31
CA TRP A 32 -20.83 25.82 -15.90
C TRP A 32 -20.45 26.23 -14.47
N CYS A 33 -19.76 25.38 -13.72
CA CYS A 33 -19.38 25.63 -12.33
C CYS A 33 -18.17 26.60 -12.24
N GLY A 34 -18.44 27.84 -11.85
CA GLY A 34 -17.40 28.86 -11.61
C GLY A 34 -16.33 28.44 -10.60
N PRO A 35 -16.68 27.96 -9.39
CA PRO A 35 -15.71 27.49 -8.40
C PRO A 35 -14.81 26.33 -8.90
N CYS A 36 -15.34 25.45 -9.76
CA CYS A 36 -14.59 24.35 -10.34
C CYS A 36 -13.43 24.86 -11.23
N LYS A 37 -13.67 25.95 -11.99
CA LYS A 37 -12.64 26.59 -12.83
C LYS A 37 -11.49 27.19 -12.01
N VAL A 38 -11.77 27.64 -10.79
CA VAL A 38 -10.76 28.21 -9.88
C VAL A 38 -9.81 27.13 -9.35
N VAL A 39 -10.35 25.95 -9.00
CA VAL A 39 -9.55 24.87 -8.39
C VAL A 39 -8.92 23.91 -9.41
N ALA A 40 -9.45 23.82 -10.63
CA ALA A 40 -8.91 22.98 -11.70
C ALA A 40 -7.39 23.09 -11.93
N PRO A 41 -6.77 24.29 -12.06
CA PRO A 41 -5.31 24.38 -12.26
C PRO A 41 -4.51 23.86 -11.07
N ILE A 42 -5.04 24.01 -9.84
CA ILE A 42 -4.41 23.52 -8.61
C ILE A 42 -4.50 22.00 -8.57
N PHE A 43 -5.63 21.42 -8.95
CA PHE A 43 -5.80 19.98 -9.08
C PHE A 43 -4.81 19.38 -10.11
N GLU A 44 -4.63 20.05 -11.25
CA GLU A 44 -3.63 19.67 -12.25
C GLU A 44 -2.19 19.77 -11.72
N GLU A 45 -1.85 20.84 -11.00
CA GLU A 45 -0.54 20.97 -10.35
C GLU A 45 -0.27 19.84 -9.35
N LEU A 46 -1.24 19.53 -8.49
CA LEU A 46 -1.14 18.46 -7.51
C LEU A 46 -1.02 17.09 -8.19
N SER A 47 -1.69 16.87 -9.33
CA SER A 47 -1.54 15.64 -10.12
C SER A 47 -0.13 15.42 -10.68
N ASN A 48 0.61 16.51 -10.91
CA ASN A 48 2.01 16.46 -11.32
C ASN A 48 2.96 16.29 -10.13
N LYS A 49 2.58 16.77 -8.94
CA LYS A 49 3.34 16.64 -7.70
C LYS A 49 3.22 15.24 -7.07
N TYR A 50 2.03 14.64 -7.06
CA TYR A 50 1.74 13.38 -6.34
C TYR A 50 1.54 12.19 -7.28
N LEU A 51 2.64 11.68 -7.86
CA LEU A 51 2.61 10.57 -8.83
C LEU A 51 2.25 9.18 -8.25
N SER A 52 2.21 9.08 -6.92
CA SER A 52 1.75 7.90 -6.18
C SER A 52 0.22 7.74 -6.18
N MET A 53 -0.51 8.76 -6.64
CA MET A 53 -1.97 8.74 -6.75
C MET A 53 -2.39 8.90 -8.22
N VAL A 54 -3.60 8.47 -8.53
CA VAL A 54 -4.24 8.68 -9.82
C VAL A 54 -5.23 9.83 -9.68
N PHE A 55 -5.16 10.81 -10.58
CA PHE A 55 -6.04 11.97 -10.56
C PHE A 55 -7.03 11.87 -11.72
N ILE A 56 -8.31 11.97 -11.40
CA ILE A 56 -9.38 11.94 -12.39
C ILE A 56 -10.33 13.13 -12.21
N LYS A 57 -10.91 13.59 -13.31
CA LYS A 57 -12.02 14.54 -13.33
C LYS A 57 -13.26 13.82 -13.83
N VAL A 58 -14.39 14.07 -13.19
CA VAL A 58 -15.67 13.41 -13.48
C VAL A 58 -16.71 14.47 -13.76
N ASP A 59 -17.20 14.52 -14.99
CA ASP A 59 -18.27 15.44 -15.39
C ASP A 59 -19.61 14.88 -14.86
N VAL A 60 -20.23 15.59 -13.91
CA VAL A 60 -21.45 15.12 -13.23
C VAL A 60 -22.66 15.06 -14.16
N GLU A 61 -22.66 15.79 -15.27
CA GLU A 61 -23.74 15.76 -16.26
C GLU A 61 -23.63 14.56 -17.21
N LYS A 62 -22.44 13.94 -17.27
CA LYS A 62 -22.18 12.78 -18.13
C LYS A 62 -22.02 11.47 -17.38
N CYS A 63 -21.63 11.54 -16.10
CA CYS A 63 -21.46 10.41 -15.21
C CYS A 63 -22.51 10.46 -14.08
N GLU A 64 -23.78 10.61 -14.44
CA GLU A 64 -24.87 10.87 -13.49
C GLU A 64 -25.00 9.75 -12.44
N GLU A 65 -24.88 8.48 -12.88
CA GLU A 65 -24.98 7.33 -11.99
C GLU A 65 -23.80 7.30 -11.01
N SER A 66 -22.58 7.47 -11.51
CA SER A 66 -21.36 7.48 -10.71
C SER A 66 -21.32 8.65 -9.72
N ALA A 67 -21.79 9.83 -10.13
CA ALA A 67 -21.92 11.00 -9.27
C ALA A 67 -22.94 10.76 -8.14
N ALA A 68 -24.10 10.18 -8.48
CA ALA A 68 -25.12 9.83 -7.50
C ALA A 68 -24.62 8.76 -6.50
N GLN A 69 -24.02 7.68 -7.00
CA GLN A 69 -23.42 6.62 -6.17
C GLN A 69 -22.31 7.15 -5.26
N SER A 70 -21.55 8.15 -5.72
CA SER A 70 -20.50 8.81 -4.94
C SER A 70 -21.03 9.82 -3.91
N GLY A 71 -22.35 10.06 -3.87
CA GLY A 71 -22.99 11.00 -2.96
C GLY A 71 -22.70 12.47 -3.28
N VAL A 72 -22.48 12.79 -4.55
CA VAL A 72 -22.20 14.15 -5.02
C VAL A 72 -23.51 14.92 -5.08
N SER A 73 -23.55 16.06 -4.39
CA SER A 73 -24.73 16.96 -4.38
C SER A 73 -24.37 18.43 -4.61
N ALA A 74 -23.08 18.73 -4.81
CA ALA A 74 -22.57 20.06 -5.12
C ALA A 74 -21.21 19.92 -5.82
N MET A 75 -20.84 20.92 -6.62
CA MET A 75 -19.56 20.92 -7.34
C MET A 75 -18.73 22.16 -6.95
N PRO A 76 -17.40 22.02 -6.83
CA PRO A 76 -16.65 20.77 -6.94
C PRO A 76 -16.84 19.89 -5.70
N THR A 77 -16.87 18.58 -5.88
CA THR A 77 -16.73 17.61 -4.78
C THR A 77 -15.51 16.76 -5.05
N PHE A 78 -14.63 16.66 -4.07
CA PHE A 78 -13.45 15.81 -4.16
C PHE A 78 -13.68 14.53 -3.37
N VAL A 79 -13.32 13.40 -3.95
CA VAL A 79 -13.51 12.08 -3.34
C VAL A 79 -12.22 11.26 -3.45
N ILE A 80 -11.86 10.56 -2.38
CA ILE A 80 -10.78 9.59 -2.37
C ILE A 80 -11.35 8.19 -2.50
N PHE A 81 -10.85 7.45 -3.49
CA PHE A 81 -11.10 6.03 -3.66
C PHE A 81 -9.83 5.23 -3.45
N VAL A 82 -9.87 4.26 -2.55
CA VAL A 82 -8.77 3.32 -2.32
C VAL A 82 -9.16 1.91 -2.77
N ASN A 83 -8.15 1.07 -2.99
CA ASN A 83 -8.41 -0.33 -3.30
C ASN A 83 -9.07 -1.01 -2.08
N GLY A 84 -10.29 -1.50 -2.25
CA GLY A 84 -11.07 -2.18 -1.21
C GLY A 84 -10.99 -3.70 -1.33
N LEU A 85 -11.73 -4.41 -0.47
CA LEU A 85 -11.76 -5.88 -0.39
C LEU A 85 -12.58 -6.57 -1.50
N SER A 86 -13.43 -5.82 -2.20
CA SER A 86 -14.22 -6.31 -3.32
C SER A 86 -13.63 -5.85 -4.65
N THR A 87 -14.13 -6.38 -5.77
CA THR A 87 -13.83 -5.89 -7.13
C THR A 87 -14.15 -4.40 -7.37
N TYR A 88 -14.68 -3.69 -6.36
CA TYR A 88 -14.98 -2.27 -6.36
C TYR A 88 -14.10 -1.50 -5.39
N ARG A 89 -13.69 -0.28 -5.79
CA ARG A 89 -12.96 0.65 -4.93
C ARG A 89 -13.88 1.27 -3.88
N GLU A 90 -13.36 1.46 -2.67
CA GLU A 90 -14.10 2.06 -1.57
C GLU A 90 -13.87 3.57 -1.52
N LYS A 91 -14.95 4.32 -1.33
CA LYS A 91 -14.91 5.73 -0.99
C LYS A 91 -14.55 5.88 0.49
N VAL A 92 -13.40 6.50 0.78
CA VAL A 92 -12.87 6.60 2.15
C VAL A 92 -12.73 8.03 2.68
N ASP A 93 -12.80 9.02 1.79
CA ASP A 93 -12.78 10.43 2.18
C ASP A 93 -13.47 11.28 1.12
N SER A 94 -14.04 12.40 1.53
CA SER A 94 -14.60 13.39 0.60
C SER A 94 -14.84 14.74 1.26
N PHE A 95 -14.72 15.81 0.46
CA PHE A 95 -15.20 17.13 0.88
C PHE A 95 -15.75 17.90 -0.32
N ARG A 96 -16.52 18.95 -0.02
CA ARG A 96 -17.21 19.79 -1.02
C ARG A 96 -16.66 21.21 -1.01
N GLY A 97 -16.68 21.84 -2.19
CA GLY A 97 -16.34 23.23 -2.39
C GLY A 97 -14.91 23.45 -2.88
N ALA A 98 -14.68 24.60 -3.52
CA ALA A 98 -13.38 25.00 -4.05
C ALA A 98 -12.48 25.51 -2.92
N ASN A 99 -11.84 24.59 -2.21
CA ASN A 99 -10.91 24.89 -1.12
C ASN A 99 -9.54 24.26 -1.41
N PRO A 100 -8.57 25.04 -1.93
CA PRO A 100 -7.23 24.55 -2.26
C PRO A 100 -6.46 23.95 -1.07
N ASN A 101 -6.58 24.56 0.11
CA ASN A 101 -5.86 24.10 1.30
C ASN A 101 -6.42 22.75 1.78
N ALA A 102 -7.75 22.60 1.77
CA ALA A 102 -8.39 21.32 2.10
C ALA A 102 -8.07 20.24 1.07
N LEU A 103 -8.02 20.61 -0.22
CA LEU A 103 -7.61 19.70 -1.29
C LEU A 103 -6.18 19.20 -1.10
N GLU A 104 -5.22 20.09 -0.87
CA GLU A 104 -3.84 19.70 -0.64
C GLU A 104 -3.70 18.87 0.65
N THR A 105 -4.39 19.24 1.74
CA THR A 105 -4.39 18.47 2.99
C THR A 105 -4.92 17.04 2.79
N MET A 106 -6.03 16.90 2.06
CA MET A 106 -6.61 15.59 1.74
C MET A 106 -5.64 14.76 0.89
N ILE A 107 -5.04 15.36 -0.13
CA ILE A 107 -4.07 14.68 -0.98
C ILE A 107 -2.83 14.30 -0.18
N GLN A 108 -2.29 15.16 0.68
CA GLN A 108 -1.16 14.83 1.56
C GLN A 108 -1.47 13.68 2.51
N LYS A 109 -2.66 13.71 3.14
CA LYS A 109 -3.14 12.62 4.02
C LYS A 109 -3.12 11.28 3.28
N TRP A 110 -3.70 11.23 2.08
CA TRP A 110 -3.89 9.97 1.33
C TRP A 110 -2.71 9.58 0.43
N ALA A 111 -1.87 10.53 0.03
CA ALA A 111 -0.54 10.27 -0.49
C ALA A 111 0.34 9.65 0.61
N GLY A 112 0.22 10.15 1.84
CA GLY A 112 0.86 9.68 3.08
C GLY A 112 0.54 8.24 3.46
N LEU A 113 -0.69 7.79 3.17
CA LEU A 113 -1.13 6.42 3.46
C LEU A 113 -0.50 5.35 2.54
N GLN A 114 0.13 5.75 1.42
CA GLN A 114 1.03 4.91 0.60
C GLN A 114 2.48 5.40 0.50
N SER A 115 2.80 6.60 1.00
CA SER A 115 4.19 7.04 1.20
C SER A 115 4.62 6.70 2.62
N THR A 116 4.94 5.44 2.82
CA THR A 116 5.82 5.06 3.93
C THR A 116 7.21 5.59 3.60
N ASP A 117 7.67 6.49 4.44
CA ASP A 117 8.92 7.27 4.38
C ASP A 117 10.20 6.41 4.26
N VAL A 118 10.40 5.76 3.12
CA VAL A 118 11.66 5.09 2.79
C VAL A 118 12.03 5.47 1.35
N PRO A 119 12.95 6.43 1.14
CA PRO A 119 13.33 6.89 -0.19
C PRO A 119 13.70 5.73 -1.13
N GLY A 120 13.00 5.62 -2.26
CA GLY A 120 13.25 4.60 -3.28
C GLY A 120 12.57 3.25 -3.06
N GLN A 121 11.71 3.10 -2.05
CA GLN A 121 10.96 1.86 -1.77
C GLN A 121 9.45 2.14 -1.80
N SER A 122 8.62 1.14 -2.15
CA SER A 122 7.16 1.24 -2.15
C SER A 122 6.54 0.24 -1.19
N ASP A 123 5.40 0.56 -0.59
CA ASP A 123 4.63 -0.38 0.22
C ASP A 123 4.10 -1.51 -0.67
N ILE A 124 4.62 -2.72 -0.48
CA ILE A 124 4.24 -3.93 -1.23
C ILE A 124 3.39 -4.88 -0.39
N THR A 125 2.93 -4.46 0.80
CA THR A 125 2.03 -5.25 1.66
C THR A 125 0.74 -5.61 0.92
N CYS A 126 0.30 -4.73 0.01
CA CYS A 126 -0.86 -4.96 -0.87
C CYS A 126 -0.68 -6.10 -1.89
N LEU A 127 0.55 -6.57 -2.14
CA LEU A 127 0.83 -7.67 -3.06
C LEU A 127 0.77 -9.04 -2.39
N ILE A 128 0.54 -9.10 -1.08
CA ILE A 128 0.40 -10.35 -0.33
C ILE A 128 -0.88 -11.07 -0.77
N ASP A 129 -0.76 -12.35 -1.08
CA ASP A 129 -1.91 -13.22 -1.37
C ASP A 129 -2.59 -13.62 -0.05
N LYS A 130 -3.57 -12.82 0.35
CA LYS A 130 -4.35 -13.03 1.57
C LYS A 130 -5.08 -14.38 1.62
N LYS A 131 -5.33 -15.03 0.48
CA LYS A 131 -6.01 -16.33 0.46
C LYS A 131 -5.07 -17.49 0.81
N GLN A 132 -3.77 -17.27 0.77
CA GLN A 132 -2.74 -18.28 0.97
C GLN A 132 -1.81 -17.94 2.14
N MET A 133 -2.05 -16.82 2.83
CA MET A 133 -1.32 -16.49 4.04
C MET A 133 -1.69 -17.43 5.18
N GLU A 134 -0.73 -17.69 6.05
CA GLU A 134 -0.90 -18.57 7.19
C GLU A 134 -0.25 -17.94 8.42
N CYS A 135 -0.86 -18.12 9.59
CA CYS A 135 -0.29 -17.76 10.87
C CYS A 135 -0.29 -19.01 11.76
N LEU A 136 0.88 -19.42 12.26
CA LEU A 136 0.97 -20.47 13.27
C LEU A 136 1.08 -19.84 14.65
N ASN A 137 0.35 -20.43 15.61
CA ASN A 137 0.18 -19.93 16.98
C ASN A 137 -0.51 -18.56 17.06
N GLY A 138 -1.25 -18.15 16.04
CA GLY A 138 -2.08 -16.94 16.08
C GLY A 138 -3.39 -17.16 16.84
N ASP A 139 -3.78 -16.20 17.66
CA ASP A 139 -5.05 -16.19 18.38
C ASP A 139 -6.23 -16.03 17.42
N ASP A 140 -7.17 -16.99 17.45
CA ASP A 140 -8.37 -17.05 16.60
C ASP A 140 -9.28 -15.81 16.73
N SER A 141 -9.24 -15.11 17.87
CA SER A 141 -10.00 -13.86 18.08
C SER A 141 -9.42 -12.68 17.30
N THR A 142 -8.18 -12.80 16.83
CA THR A 142 -7.43 -11.77 16.13
C THR A 142 -6.79 -12.32 14.86
N PRO A 143 -7.58 -12.65 13.82
CA PRO A 143 -7.08 -13.33 12.64
C PRO A 143 -6.08 -12.47 11.86
N LEU A 144 -5.19 -13.15 11.12
CA LEU A 144 -4.15 -12.52 10.31
C LEU A 144 -4.71 -11.58 9.22
N GLU A 145 -5.91 -11.87 8.71
CA GLU A 145 -6.56 -11.08 7.66
C GLU A 145 -6.91 -9.66 8.14
N GLY A 146 -7.67 -9.57 9.23
CA GLY A 146 -8.02 -8.27 9.82
C GLY A 146 -6.79 -7.54 10.37
N PHE A 147 -5.73 -8.26 10.78
CA PHE A 147 -4.47 -7.63 11.17
C PHE A 147 -3.79 -6.87 10.03
N LEU A 148 -3.65 -7.49 8.85
CA LEU A 148 -3.03 -6.82 7.70
C LEU A 148 -3.86 -5.66 7.17
N GLU A 149 -5.17 -5.66 7.45
CA GLU A 149 -6.11 -4.59 7.12
C GLU A 149 -6.12 -3.46 8.17
N GLY A 150 -5.51 -3.70 9.33
CA GLY A 150 -5.48 -2.77 10.45
C GLY A 150 -6.79 -2.73 11.26
N GLU A 151 -7.62 -3.76 11.14
CA GLU A 151 -8.85 -3.94 11.92
C GLU A 151 -8.57 -4.48 13.32
N ASN A 152 -7.55 -5.35 13.46
CA ASN A 152 -7.12 -5.92 14.73
C ASN A 152 -5.60 -5.93 14.87
N VAL A 153 -5.15 -6.24 16.08
CA VAL A 153 -3.75 -6.55 16.39
C VAL A 153 -3.52 -8.03 16.11
N LEU A 154 -2.33 -8.46 15.72
CA LEU A 154 -2.00 -9.88 15.66
C LEU A 154 -1.45 -10.29 17.02
N ARG A 155 -1.96 -11.38 17.57
CA ARG A 155 -1.59 -11.88 18.90
C ARG A 155 -1.23 -13.36 18.85
N SER A 156 -0.26 -13.77 19.66
CA SER A 156 0.04 -15.18 19.89
C SER A 156 -0.88 -15.84 20.92
N ASP A 157 -1.20 -17.11 20.71
CA ASP A 157 -2.17 -17.86 21.52
C ASP A 157 -1.51 -18.56 22.72
N CYS A 158 -0.56 -19.47 22.48
CA CYS A 158 -0.04 -20.35 23.51
C CYS A 158 1.25 -19.84 24.19
N ASP A 159 2.14 -19.22 23.42
CA ASP A 159 3.45 -18.74 23.85
C ASP A 159 3.87 -17.53 22.99
N GLU A 160 5.06 -16.95 23.22
CA GLU A 160 5.52 -15.76 22.52
C GLU A 160 5.89 -15.98 21.05
N GLN A 161 5.98 -17.23 20.61
CA GLN A 161 6.45 -17.58 19.28
C GLN A 161 5.33 -17.46 18.24
N LEU A 162 5.63 -16.87 17.10
CA LEU A 162 4.68 -16.73 15.98
C LEU A 162 5.39 -17.03 14.67
N ILE A 163 4.72 -17.74 13.76
CA ILE A 163 5.16 -17.86 12.37
C ILE A 163 4.12 -17.24 11.47
N ILE A 164 4.52 -16.23 10.70
CA ILE A 164 3.67 -15.53 9.73
C ILE A 164 4.19 -15.85 8.33
N SER A 165 3.38 -16.54 7.54
CA SER A 165 3.66 -16.92 6.14
C SER A 165 2.91 -15.98 5.20
N LEU A 166 3.67 -15.19 4.43
CA LEU A 166 3.17 -14.13 3.55
C LEU A 166 3.59 -14.43 2.10
N PRO A 167 2.80 -15.22 1.35
CA PRO A 167 2.99 -15.38 -0.09
C PRO A 167 2.64 -14.08 -0.82
N PHE A 168 3.32 -13.81 -1.93
CA PHE A 168 3.03 -12.68 -2.81
C PHE A 168 2.33 -13.17 -4.09
N THR A 169 1.38 -12.38 -4.56
CA THR A 169 0.63 -12.59 -5.82
C THR A 169 1.51 -12.51 -7.07
N GLN A 170 2.68 -11.88 -6.96
CA GLN A 170 3.70 -11.80 -7.98
C GLN A 170 5.09 -11.73 -7.33
N PRO A 171 6.17 -12.11 -8.03
CA PRO A 171 7.52 -11.99 -7.47
C PRO A 171 7.88 -10.53 -7.14
N VAL A 172 8.55 -10.32 -6.01
CA VAL A 172 8.95 -8.98 -5.53
C VAL A 172 10.42 -8.94 -5.11
N LYS A 173 10.96 -7.73 -5.08
CA LYS A 173 12.20 -7.38 -4.39
C LYS A 173 11.87 -6.79 -3.04
N VAL A 174 12.18 -7.46 -1.94
CA VAL A 174 11.93 -6.93 -0.59
C VAL A 174 13.16 -6.15 -0.13
N HIS A 175 12.95 -4.92 0.29
CA HIS A 175 14.01 -4.00 0.69
C HIS A 175 14.02 -3.77 2.20
N SER A 176 12.86 -3.62 2.82
CA SER A 176 12.76 -3.42 4.27
C SER A 176 11.42 -3.90 4.82
N ILE A 177 11.37 -4.11 6.13
CA ILE A 177 10.18 -4.48 6.89
C ILE A 177 10.00 -3.45 7.98
N MET A 178 8.77 -3.01 8.19
CA MET A 178 8.42 -2.11 9.27
C MET A 178 7.40 -2.76 10.19
N LEU A 179 7.65 -2.65 11.48
CA LEU A 179 6.84 -3.27 12.51
C LEU A 179 6.55 -2.26 13.62
N LYS A 180 5.35 -2.35 14.17
CA LYS A 180 4.98 -1.74 15.45
C LYS A 180 4.32 -2.81 16.30
N GLY A 181 4.83 -3.03 17.49
CA GLY A 181 4.23 -3.92 18.49
C GLY A 181 3.44 -3.15 19.54
N ILE A 182 3.10 -3.84 20.62
CA ILE A 182 2.34 -3.28 21.73
C ILE A 182 3.12 -3.42 23.02
N ASN A 183 3.64 -2.31 23.55
CA ASN A 183 4.35 -2.27 24.83
C ASN A 183 5.38 -3.42 24.95
N GLY A 184 5.57 -3.99 26.14
CA GLY A 184 6.51 -5.07 26.40
C GLY A 184 6.37 -6.31 25.50
N LYS A 185 5.17 -6.57 24.95
CA LYS A 185 4.86 -7.73 24.09
C LYS A 185 5.35 -7.59 22.65
N THR A 186 6.06 -6.51 22.35
CA THR A 186 6.58 -6.24 21.00
C THR A 186 7.63 -7.28 20.61
N PRO A 187 7.60 -7.83 19.38
CA PRO A 187 8.65 -8.70 18.87
C PRO A 187 10.03 -8.08 19.03
N LYS A 188 11.00 -8.86 19.51
CA LYS A 188 12.40 -8.44 19.61
C LYS A 188 13.23 -9.09 18.50
N SER A 189 13.26 -10.42 18.44
CA SER A 189 14.05 -11.16 17.45
C SER A 189 13.12 -11.76 16.39
N VAL A 190 13.31 -11.38 15.12
CA VAL A 190 12.51 -11.89 13.99
C VAL A 190 13.42 -12.51 12.92
N ARG A 191 13.29 -13.82 12.72
CA ARG A 191 14.02 -14.60 11.73
C ARG A 191 13.26 -14.62 10.41
N ILE A 192 13.95 -14.30 9.33
CA ILE A 192 13.36 -14.12 8.00
C ILE A 192 13.77 -15.25 7.06
N PHE A 193 12.79 -15.89 6.44
CA PHE A 193 12.96 -16.88 5.40
C PHE A 193 12.21 -16.45 4.15
N SER A 194 12.63 -16.93 2.97
CA SER A 194 11.93 -16.66 1.73
C SER A 194 11.96 -17.84 0.78
N ASN A 195 10.96 -17.90 -0.11
CA ASN A 195 10.83 -18.91 -1.16
C ASN A 195 10.83 -20.36 -0.64
N LEU A 196 10.32 -20.58 0.58
CA LEU A 196 10.14 -21.94 1.09
C LEU A 196 8.86 -22.54 0.50
N PRO A 197 8.86 -23.85 0.17
CA PRO A 197 7.72 -24.50 -0.48
C PRO A 197 6.53 -24.72 0.46
N LYS A 198 6.75 -24.67 1.78
CA LYS A 198 5.76 -24.84 2.83
C LYS A 198 6.07 -23.92 3.99
N THR A 199 5.05 -23.55 4.76
CA THR A 199 5.21 -22.87 6.05
C THR A 199 6.06 -23.74 6.98
N LEU A 200 7.10 -23.15 7.57
CA LEU A 200 7.92 -23.81 8.59
C LEU A 200 7.10 -24.06 9.85
N ASP A 201 7.38 -25.15 10.53
CA ASP A 201 7.02 -25.34 11.94
C ASP A 201 8.08 -24.69 12.85
N PHE A 202 7.80 -24.63 14.16
CA PHE A 202 8.67 -23.99 15.15
C PHE A 202 10.04 -24.69 15.29
N ASP A 203 10.07 -26.02 15.16
CA ASP A 203 11.31 -26.80 15.17
C ASP A 203 12.18 -26.49 13.95
N GLY A 204 11.56 -26.46 12.76
CA GLY A 204 12.21 -26.10 11.52
C GLY A 204 12.70 -24.65 11.51
N ALA A 205 11.88 -23.72 11.99
CA ALA A 205 12.25 -22.31 12.07
C ALA A 205 13.41 -22.05 13.04
N SER A 206 13.51 -22.83 14.12
CA SER A 206 14.62 -22.77 15.06
C SER A 206 15.91 -23.36 14.48
N SER A 207 15.79 -24.49 13.76
CA SER A 207 16.92 -25.28 13.28
C SER A 207 17.53 -24.77 11.96
N VAL A 208 16.70 -24.22 11.06
CA VAL A 208 17.13 -23.76 9.73
C VAL A 208 17.75 -22.37 9.84
N GLU A 209 18.91 -22.17 9.21
CA GLU A 209 19.54 -20.85 9.17
C GLU A 209 18.65 -19.84 8.42
N ALA A 210 18.31 -18.75 9.11
CA ALA A 210 17.52 -17.67 8.52
C ALA A 210 18.35 -16.89 7.48
N LEU A 211 17.68 -16.38 6.45
CA LEU A 211 18.34 -15.50 5.47
C LEU A 211 18.85 -14.23 6.16
N GLN A 212 18.10 -13.74 7.13
CA GLN A 212 18.46 -12.62 7.98
C GLN A 212 17.69 -12.72 9.30
N VAL A 213 18.31 -12.24 10.38
CA VAL A 213 17.64 -11.99 11.66
C VAL A 213 17.52 -10.49 11.82
N LEU A 214 16.33 -10.01 12.18
CA LEU A 214 16.04 -8.62 12.49
C LEU A 214 15.88 -8.49 13.99
N GLU A 215 16.55 -7.49 14.57
CA GLU A 215 16.45 -7.13 15.97
C GLU A 215 15.70 -5.81 16.04
N PHE A 216 14.45 -5.85 16.49
CA PHE A 216 13.67 -4.67 16.77
C PHE A 216 14.04 -4.13 18.15
N THR A 217 13.94 -2.82 18.32
CA THR A 217 14.24 -2.14 19.58
C THR A 217 12.97 -1.81 20.35
N GLU A 218 13.11 -1.38 21.60
CA GLU A 218 11.97 -0.92 22.42
C GLU A 218 11.24 0.28 21.80
N LYS A 219 11.81 0.95 20.79
CA LYS A 219 11.13 1.99 20.03
C LYS A 219 9.93 1.46 19.28
N ALA A 220 9.99 0.23 18.76
CA ALA A 220 8.90 -0.44 18.06
C ALA A 220 7.63 -0.60 18.91
N GLN A 221 7.70 -0.39 20.24
CA GLN A 221 6.55 -0.40 21.14
C GLN A 221 5.68 0.87 21.05
N SER A 222 6.29 2.01 20.65
CA SER A 222 5.64 3.33 20.66
C SER A 222 5.60 3.98 19.27
N GLU A 223 6.57 3.68 18.41
CA GLU A 223 6.66 4.18 17.04
C GLU A 223 6.89 3.04 16.04
N LEU A 224 6.71 3.33 14.75
CA LEU A 224 6.99 2.37 13.68
C LEU A 224 8.51 2.24 13.49
N GLU A 225 9.04 1.03 13.65
CA GLU A 225 10.46 0.77 13.47
C GLU A 225 10.71 0.06 12.13
N LEU A 226 11.61 0.64 11.32
CA LEU A 226 11.98 0.14 10.00
C LEU A 226 13.31 -0.62 10.06
N GLN A 227 13.30 -1.87 9.65
CA GLN A 227 14.48 -2.74 9.56
C GLN A 227 14.84 -3.02 8.10
N GLN A 228 16.06 -2.65 7.69
CA GLN A 228 16.55 -2.85 6.33
C GLN A 228 16.97 -4.31 6.10
N LEU A 229 16.48 -4.91 5.02
CA LEU A 229 16.91 -6.22 4.59
C LEU A 229 18.17 -6.14 3.74
N LYS A 230 18.98 -7.20 3.77
CA LYS A 230 20.10 -7.41 2.85
C LYS A 230 19.55 -7.68 1.46
N TYR A 231 19.22 -6.61 0.73
CA TYR A 231 18.58 -6.62 -0.60
C TYR A 231 19.10 -7.74 -1.52
N VAL A 232 20.41 -8.00 -1.54
CA VAL A 232 21.02 -9.10 -2.32
C VAL A 232 20.41 -10.49 -2.09
N LYS A 233 19.87 -10.76 -0.90
CA LYS A 233 19.19 -12.02 -0.54
C LYS A 233 17.70 -12.04 -0.90
N PHE A 234 17.11 -10.89 -1.16
CA PHE A 234 15.66 -10.71 -1.33
C PHE A 234 15.30 -10.09 -2.69
N GLN A 235 16.05 -10.47 -3.75
CA GLN A 235 15.83 -9.99 -5.11
C GLN A 235 14.63 -10.60 -5.83
N ASN A 236 14.27 -11.82 -5.47
CA ASN A 236 13.21 -12.56 -6.13
C ASN A 236 12.47 -13.39 -5.09
N VAL A 237 11.49 -12.75 -4.46
CA VAL A 237 10.73 -13.28 -3.33
C VAL A 237 9.31 -13.56 -3.79
N ASN A 238 8.90 -14.82 -3.70
CA ASN A 238 7.53 -15.29 -3.97
C ASN A 238 6.74 -15.49 -2.68
N ASN A 239 7.42 -15.81 -1.59
CA ASN A 239 6.85 -15.83 -0.24
C ASN A 239 7.90 -15.40 0.78
N LEU A 240 7.43 -14.83 1.87
CA LEU A 240 8.23 -14.46 3.03
C LEU A 240 7.65 -15.16 4.25
N GLN A 241 8.50 -15.77 5.08
CA GLN A 241 8.09 -16.31 6.37
C GLN A 241 8.85 -15.59 7.48
N LEU A 242 8.09 -15.05 8.42
CA LEU A 242 8.59 -14.34 9.59
C LEU A 242 8.40 -15.26 10.79
N PHE A 243 9.50 -15.67 11.42
CA PHE A 243 9.46 -16.38 12.68
C PHE A 243 9.85 -15.39 13.79
N ILE A 244 8.87 -15.04 14.63
CA ILE A 244 9.09 -14.25 15.82
C ILE A 244 9.50 -15.21 16.93
N GLU A 245 10.73 -15.08 17.40
CA GLU A 245 11.33 -16.01 18.36
C GLU A 245 11.08 -15.58 19.81
N ASN A 246 11.02 -14.26 20.05
CA ASN A 246 10.80 -13.69 21.38
C ASN A 246 10.30 -12.24 21.30
N ASN A 247 9.82 -11.73 22.44
CA ASN A 247 9.40 -10.35 22.66
C ASN A 247 10.36 -9.61 23.64
N HIS A 248 10.09 -8.33 23.87
CA HIS A 248 10.94 -7.47 24.70
C HIS A 248 10.79 -7.69 26.21
N ASP A 249 9.60 -8.05 26.70
CA ASP A 249 9.34 -8.26 28.13
C ASP A 249 9.62 -9.70 28.60
N GLY A 250 9.85 -10.63 27.68
CA GLY A 250 10.03 -12.05 27.99
C GLY A 250 8.77 -12.70 28.52
N GLY A 251 7.59 -12.10 28.28
CA GLY A 251 6.30 -12.68 28.62
C GLY A 251 5.85 -13.71 27.60
N ASP A 252 4.81 -14.46 27.92
CA ASP A 252 4.34 -15.60 27.11
C ASP A 252 3.49 -15.18 25.90
N VAL A 253 3.36 -13.89 25.60
CA VAL A 253 2.49 -13.38 24.53
C VAL A 253 3.20 -12.31 23.73
N THR A 254 3.18 -12.46 22.40
CA THR A 254 3.62 -11.46 21.46
C THR A 254 2.42 -10.78 20.81
N GLU A 255 2.46 -9.45 20.71
CA GLU A 255 1.43 -8.65 20.06
C GLU A 255 2.04 -7.68 19.04
N ILE A 256 1.46 -7.69 17.83
CA ILE A 256 1.87 -6.85 16.71
C ILE A 256 0.68 -5.97 16.32
N GLU A 257 0.87 -4.66 16.36
CA GLU A 257 -0.16 -3.69 15.97
C GLU A 257 -0.12 -3.41 14.46
N LYS A 258 1.08 -3.39 13.87
CA LYS A 258 1.23 -3.08 12.45
C LYS A 258 2.45 -3.75 11.86
N LEU A 259 2.27 -4.34 10.67
CA LEU A 259 3.34 -4.88 9.84
C LEU A 259 3.19 -4.32 8.43
N LYS A 260 4.28 -3.79 7.88
CA LYS A 260 4.37 -3.36 6.49
C LYS A 260 5.64 -3.87 5.86
N ILE A 261 5.54 -4.25 4.58
CA ILE A 261 6.67 -4.74 3.80
C ILE A 261 6.93 -3.76 2.67
N PHE A 262 8.18 -3.36 2.52
CA PHE A 262 8.61 -2.42 1.50
C PHE A 262 9.49 -3.07 0.45
N GLY A 263 9.26 -2.65 -0.79
CA GLY A 263 10.06 -3.10 -1.89
C GLY A 263 9.56 -2.65 -3.24
N THR A 264 9.84 -3.47 -4.25
CA THR A 264 9.38 -3.23 -5.62
C THR A 264 8.94 -4.54 -6.27
N PRO A 265 7.86 -4.54 -7.07
CA PRO A 265 7.56 -5.66 -7.95
C PRO A 265 8.74 -6.03 -8.85
N LEU A 266 9.01 -7.31 -9.02
CA LEU A 266 9.74 -7.78 -10.19
C LEU A 266 8.78 -7.69 -11.37
N SER A 267 8.82 -6.56 -12.07
CA SER A 267 7.96 -6.32 -13.23
C SER A 267 7.94 -7.56 -14.14
N GLY A 268 6.77 -8.18 -14.31
CA GLY A 268 6.44 -8.71 -15.62
C GLY A 268 6.43 -7.50 -16.55
N MET A 269 7.39 -7.43 -17.47
CA MET A 269 7.45 -6.37 -18.47
C MET A 269 6.08 -6.21 -19.14
N ASN A 270 5.32 -5.18 -18.77
CA ASN A 270 4.30 -4.65 -19.66
C ASN A 270 5.05 -3.77 -20.66
N MET A 271 5.32 -4.32 -21.85
CA MET A 271 6.10 -3.68 -22.92
C MET A 271 5.45 -2.41 -23.52
N ASN A 272 4.36 -1.90 -22.94
CA ASN A 272 3.68 -0.69 -23.40
C ASN A 272 4.22 0.62 -22.81
N GLU A 273 5.16 0.58 -21.86
CA GLU A 273 5.72 1.80 -21.25
C GLU A 273 7.11 2.24 -21.76
N PHE A 274 7.63 1.64 -22.84
CA PHE A 274 8.82 2.17 -23.51
C PHE A 274 8.47 2.85 -24.84
N ARG A 275 8.13 4.15 -24.79
CA ARG A 275 8.30 5.00 -25.97
C ARG A 275 9.79 5.13 -26.24
N ARG A 276 10.26 4.52 -27.34
CA ARG A 276 11.59 4.78 -27.92
C ARG A 276 11.79 6.29 -28.02
N VAL A 277 12.77 6.82 -27.29
CA VAL A 277 13.28 8.16 -27.52
C VAL A 277 13.93 8.12 -28.91
N ALA A 278 13.28 8.70 -29.91
CA ALA A 278 13.86 8.90 -31.21
C ALA A 278 15.11 9.78 -31.03
N GLY A 279 16.30 9.21 -31.20
CA GLY A 279 17.55 9.94 -31.18
C GLY A 279 17.50 11.09 -32.17
N LYS A 280 17.84 12.30 -31.69
CA LYS A 280 18.01 13.46 -32.56
C LYS A 280 19.10 13.17 -33.59
N LYS A 281 18.77 13.46 -34.86
CA LYS A 281 19.67 13.41 -36.01
C LYS A 281 20.96 14.18 -35.73
N GLY A 282 22.07 13.58 -36.19
CA GLY A 282 23.43 14.04 -36.01
C GLY A 282 23.70 15.48 -36.43
N GLU A 283 24.62 16.07 -35.69
CA GLU A 283 25.39 17.25 -36.09
C GLU A 283 26.19 16.88 -37.34
N VAL A 284 25.92 17.59 -38.43
CA VAL A 284 26.70 17.51 -39.66
C VAL A 284 27.91 18.40 -39.46
N GLY A 285 29.07 17.80 -39.27
CA GLY A 285 30.34 18.49 -39.45
C GLY A 285 30.59 18.70 -40.93
N HIS A 286 30.82 19.95 -41.33
CA HIS A 286 31.79 20.37 -42.35
C HIS A 286 32.01 21.87 -42.26
#